data_AF-A0A1B7W3K3-F1
#
_entry.id   AF-A0A1B7W3K3-F1
#
_cell.length_a   1.000
_cell.length_b   1.000
_cell.length_c   1.000
_cell.angle_alpha   90.00
_cell.angle_beta   90.00
_cell.angle_gamma   90.00
#
_symmetry.space_group_name_H-M   'P 1'
#
loop_
_entity.id
_entity.type
_entity.pdbx_description
1 polymer ?
#
loop_
_entity_poly.entity_id
_entity_poly.type
_entity_poly.pdbx_seq_one_letter_code
_entity_poly.pdbx_strand_id
1 'polypeptide(L)' 'MSENPAAFLNDLLPYPGHSQNTIRIRGARQHNLKNIDLELPRDRLIVFTGVSGSGKSSLAFDTIFAEGQRRYVESLSAY' A
#
# COMPACT_ATOMS: atom_id res chain seq x y z
N MET A 1 17.91 16.99 28.52
CA MET A 1 16.58 16.36 28.47
C MET A 1 15.62 17.40 27.92
N SER A 2 15.49 17.47 26.59
CA SER A 2 14.48 18.31 25.94
C SER A 2 13.41 17.33 25.49
N GLU A 3 12.30 17.29 26.21
CA GLU A 3 11.11 16.60 25.72
C GLU A 3 10.60 17.40 24.53
N ASN A 4 10.43 16.70 23.41
CA ASN A 4 9.89 17.28 22.19
C ASN A 4 8.37 17.52 22.41
N PRO A 5 7.89 18.77 22.50
CA PRO A 5 6.47 19.04 22.71
C PRO A 5 5.58 18.53 21.56
N ALA A 6 6.15 18.20 20.39
CA ALA A 6 5.43 17.58 19.29
C ALA A 6 5.06 16.11 19.53
N ALA A 7 5.67 15.42 20.52
CA ALA A 7 5.34 14.03 20.83
C ALA A 7 3.91 13.88 21.38
N PHE A 8 3.44 14.85 22.17
CA PHE A 8 2.09 14.88 22.74
C PHE A 8 0.99 15.08 21.66
N LEU A 9 1.34 15.70 20.54
CA LEU A 9 0.43 15.88 19.39
C LEU A 9 0.24 14.58 18.58
N ASN A 10 1.18 13.64 18.66
CA ASN A 10 1.05 12.34 17.99
C ASN A 10 -0.02 11.44 18.65
N ASP A 11 -0.33 11.65 19.93
CA ASP A 11 -1.33 10.85 20.66
C ASP A 11 -2.76 11.45 20.59
N LEU A 12 -2.87 12.76 20.35
CA LEU A 12 -4.15 13.49 20.26
C LEU A 12 -4.66 13.68 18.82
N LEU A 13 -3.81 13.42 17.83
CA LEU A 13 -4.19 13.26 16.43
C LEU A 13 -3.96 11.79 16.08
N PRO A 14 -4.89 11.10 15.38
CA PRO A 14 -4.73 9.69 14.99
C PRO A 14 -3.69 9.49 13.85
N TYR A 15 -2.58 10.22 13.90
CA TYR A 15 -1.43 10.01 13.03
C TYR A 15 -0.13 9.78 13.81
N PRO A 16 -0.09 8.91 14.83
CA PRO A 16 1.17 8.41 15.35
C PRO A 16 1.73 7.35 14.41
N GLY A 17 3.06 7.24 14.40
CA GLY A 17 3.79 6.15 13.77
C GLY A 17 3.45 4.78 14.35
N HIS A 18 2.36 4.18 13.87
CA HIS A 18 2.19 2.73 13.97
C HIS A 18 3.22 2.05 13.07
N SER A 19 3.94 1.08 13.63
CA SER A 19 4.73 0.04 12.93
C SER A 19 4.35 -0.05 11.46
N GLN A 20 5.30 0.23 10.56
CA GLN A 20 5.17 0.37 9.11
C GLN A 20 4.49 -0.83 8.42
N ASN A 21 3.19 -1.03 8.65
CA ASN A 21 2.38 -2.05 8.02
C ASN A 21 2.05 -1.52 6.62
N THR A 22 3.02 -1.65 5.72
CA THR A 22 2.93 -1.15 4.34
C THR A 22 2.75 -2.32 3.38
N ILE A 23 1.86 -2.16 2.39
CA ILE A 23 1.88 -3.02 1.21
C ILE A 23 3.03 -2.54 0.33
N ARG A 24 4.07 -3.37 0.20
CA ARG A 24 5.23 -3.08 -0.64
C ARG A 24 5.07 -3.81 -1.97
N ILE A 25 5.02 -3.05 -3.05
CA ILE A 25 5.06 -3.55 -4.42
C ILE A 25 6.47 -3.29 -4.95
N ARG A 26 7.11 -4.33 -5.46
CA ARG A 26 8.46 -4.26 -6.03
C ARG A 26 8.44 -4.82 -7.44
N GLY A 27 8.98 -4.05 -8.39
CA GLY A 27 9.13 -4.44 -9.79
C GLY A 27 7.81 -4.75 -10.51
N ALA A 28 6.73 -3.98 -10.26
CA ALA A 28 5.48 -4.22 -10.97
C ALA A 28 5.64 -3.90 -12.47
N ARG A 29 5.33 -4.90 -13.31
CA ARG A 29 5.52 -4.90 -14.77
C ARG A 29 4.27 -5.33 -15.55
N GLN A 30 3.12 -5.41 -14.88
CA GLN A 30 1.88 -5.83 -15.51
C GLN A 30 1.42 -4.77 -16.54
N HIS A 31 1.15 -5.20 -17.78
CA HIS A 31 0.75 -4.33 -18.89
C HIS A 31 1.69 -3.13 -19.11
N ASN A 32 1.20 -1.91 -18.91
CA ASN A 32 1.94 -0.67 -19.19
C ASN A 32 2.90 -0.24 -18.06
N LEU A 33 3.01 -1.03 -16.98
CA LEU A 33 3.85 -0.69 -15.84
C LEU A 33 5.34 -0.87 -16.16
N LYS A 34 6.13 0.18 -15.94
CA LYS A 34 7.56 0.23 -16.30
C LYS A 34 8.46 -0.13 -15.12
N ASN A 35 8.28 -1.32 -14.54
CA ASN A 35 9.06 -1.81 -13.41
C ASN A 35 9.02 -0.84 -12.20
N ILE A 36 7.82 -0.59 -11.69
CA ILE A 36 7.61 0.38 -10.62
C ILE A 36 7.72 -0.26 -9.23
N ASP A 37 8.28 0.51 -8.30
CA ASP A 37 8.35 0.21 -6.88
C ASP A 37 7.47 1.19 -6.11
N LEU A 38 6.65 0.69 -5.19
CA LEU A 38 5.71 1.50 -4.42
C LEU A 38 5.53 0.95 -3.00
N GLU A 39 5.41 1.85 -2.03
CA GLU A 39 5.00 1.51 -0.68
C GLU A 39 3.68 2.21 -0.35
N LEU A 40 2.67 1.42 0.01
CA LEU A 40 1.33 1.89 0.33
C LEU A 40 1.04 1.65 1.82
N PRO A 41 0.64 2.66 2.60
CA PRO A 41 0.27 2.44 4.00
C PRO A 41 -1.01 1.60 4.07
N ARG A 42 -1.01 0.54 4.88
CA ARG A 42 -2.24 -0.22 5.15
C ARG A 42 -3.18 0.58 6.04
N ASP A 43 -4.44 0.16 6.04
CA ASP A 43 -5.50 0.72 6.88
C ASP A 43 -5.77 2.21 6.57
N ARG A 44 -5.45 2.62 5.33
CA ARG A 44 -5.69 3.96 4.80
C ARG A 44 -6.52 3.88 3.52
N LEU A 45 -7.34 4.90 3.31
CA LEU A 45 -7.96 5.13 2.01
C LEU A 45 -6.90 5.67 1.05
N ILE A 46 -6.56 4.88 0.02
CA ILE A 46 -5.59 5.25 -1.01
C ILE A 46 -6.33 5.49 -2.33
N VAL A 47 -6.01 6.59 -2.99
CA VAL A 47 -6.59 6.95 -4.29
C VAL A 47 -5.49 6.93 -5.36
N PHE A 48 -5.69 6.13 -6.41
CA PHE A 48 -4.83 6.14 -7.60
C PHE A 48 -5.38 7.12 -8.63
N THR A 49 -4.58 8.13 -8.99
CA THR A 49 -4.95 9.19 -9.94
C THR A 49 -3.93 9.33 -11.07
N GLY A 50 -4.30 10.00 -12.17
CA GLY A 50 -3.48 10.19 -13.37
C GLY A 50 -4.25 10.00 -14.68
N VAL A 51 -3.61 10.38 -15.80
CA VAL A 51 -4.19 10.35 -17.16
C VAL A 51 -4.63 8.96 -17.62
N SER A 52 -5.56 8.87 -18.57
CA SER A 52 -5.95 7.58 -19.15
C SER A 52 -4.73 6.84 -19.73
N GLY A 53 -4.67 5.52 -19.55
CA GLY A 53 -3.53 4.69 -20.00
C GLY A 53 -2.28 4.72 -19.13
N SER A 54 -2.23 5.50 -18.03
CA SER A 54 -1.05 5.62 -17.15
C SER A 54 -0.72 4.38 -16.31
N GLY A 55 -1.56 3.33 -16.34
CA GLY A 55 -1.33 2.09 -15.59
C GLY A 55 -2.00 2.01 -14.21
N LYS A 56 -2.88 2.94 -13.85
CA LYS A 56 -3.63 2.90 -12.57
C LYS A 56 -4.39 1.60 -12.37
N SER A 57 -5.21 1.21 -13.36
CA SER A 57 -6.01 -0.01 -13.31
C SER A 57 -5.10 -1.24 -13.29
N SER A 58 -4.00 -1.23 -14.04
CA SER A 58 -3.02 -2.31 -14.04
C SER A 58 -2.32 -2.49 -12.70
N LEU A 59 -2.06 -1.40 -11.97
CA LEU A 59 -1.50 -1.47 -10.63
C LEU A 59 -2.55 -1.91 -9.61
N ALA A 60 -3.73 -1.29 -9.60
CA ALA A 60 -4.75 -1.53 -8.58
C ALA A 60 -5.42 -2.91 -8.73
N PHE A 61 -5.88 -3.25 -9.94
CA PHE A 61 -6.64 -4.46 -10.19
C PHE A 61 -5.74 -5.62 -10.61
N ASP A 62 -4.98 -5.43 -11.70
CA ASP A 62 -4.23 -6.55 -12.31
C ASP A 62 -3.02 -6.98 -11.47
N THR A 63 -2.51 -6.10 -10.60
CA THR A 63 -1.36 -6.40 -9.72
C THR A 63 -1.81 -6.57 -8.27
N ILE A 64 -2.27 -5.51 -7.60
CA ILE A 64 -2.51 -5.54 -6.14
C ILE A 64 -3.69 -6.44 -5.79
N PHE A 65 -4.85 -6.24 -6.42
CA PHE A 65 -6.05 -7.03 -6.13
C PHE A 65 -5.87 -8.50 -6.53
N ALA A 66 -5.38 -8.77 -7.74
CA ALA A 66 -5.15 -10.13 -8.23
C ALA A 66 -4.22 -10.94 -7.31
N GLU A 67 -3.08 -10.36 -6.91
CA GLU A 67 -2.14 -11.04 -6.01
C GLU A 67 -2.69 -11.18 -4.58
N GLY A 68 -3.42 -10.18 -4.10
CA GLY A 68 -4.09 -10.25 -2.80
C GLY A 68 -5.09 -11.40 -2.74
N GLN A 69 -5.94 -11.52 -3.77
CA GLN A 69 -6.91 -12.58 -3.89
C GLN A 69 -6.24 -13.96 -4.03
N ARG A 70 -5.23 -14.09 -4.90
CA ARG A 70 -4.50 -15.36 -5.10
C ARG A 70 -3.94 -15.90 -3.79
N ARG A 71 -3.20 -15.06 -3.05
CA ARG A 71 -2.58 -15.45 -1.77
C ARG A 71 -3.62 -15.78 -0.70
N TYR A 72 -4.74 -15.06 -0.68
CA TYR A 72 -5.83 -15.34 0.24
C TYR A 72 -6.42 -16.73 -0.02
N VAL A 73 -6.72 -17.06 -1.28
CA VAL A 73 -7.26 -18.37 -1.66
C VAL A 73 -6.26 -19.50 -1.36
N GLU A 74 -4.97 -19.29 -1.66
CA GLU A 74 -3.91 -20.24 -1.32
C GLU A 74 -3.83 -20.52 0.19
N SER A 75 -4.01 -19.48 1.02
CA SER A 75 -3.98 -19.63 2.47
C SER A 75 -5.15 -20.40 3.07
N LEU A 76 -6.30 -20.45 2.36
CA LEU A 76 -7.50 -21.15 2.81
C LEU A 76 -7.54 -22.62 2.41
N SER A 77 -6.74 -23.01 1.42
CA SER A 77 -6.71 -24.38 0.87
C SER A 77 -5.71 -25.29 1.59
N ALA A 78 -5.00 -24.77 2.60
CA ALA A 78 -3.95 -25.47 3.33
C ALA A 78 -4.44 -26.23 4.58
N TYR A 79 -5.74 -26.55 4.66
CA TYR A 79 -6.36 -27.31 5.75
C TYR A 79 -7.15 -28.51 5.23
#